data_AF-A0A0G2H5J5-F1
#
_entry.id   AF-A0A0G2H5J5-F1
#
_cell.length_a   1.000
_cell.length_b   1.000
_cell.length_c   1.000
_cell.angle_alpha   90.00
_cell.angle_beta   90.00
_cell.angle_gamma   90.00
#
_symmetry.space_group_name_H-M   'P 1'
#
loop_
_entity.id
_entity.type
_entity.pdbx_description
1 polymer ?
#
loop_
_entity_poly.entity_id
_entity_poly.type
_entity_poly.pdbx_seq_one_letter_code
_entity_poly.pdbx_strand_id
1 'polypeptide(L)'
;MNTPIIMSILLNILLLFSSFASTSPINEEAPIPTTAVQESRVLSPRALVTDTTGRYYLTLLSAPLDQTNPNPGTQYVHDDTSGSGITIFIIDSGFNTEEFPDEFCTDAGRWIETRILSRDLRSTPLTEDQLAQGVDFPPNTMADVGGIGEDNLIHGHGTQVAIIAGGCQSGVAPRANLFLIKAAEIKVDRDGDPYSSDEPDLYPQAIIAGLQLVVERMDSDDSPSIPRGKAVVSLSIGIPNDEIKERWGETAYNAFRDSLRDKLNQLNERGVTVVFAAGNDGMGRGEEDSGPDVEPDETPHYADETFPHTLASQDSNIILVGGTDENGRLRPQTSPGRDDHPITIYAPSRLPGYDLSDGKTDKSLYGTSFSAPQVAGLAAYLLALPSESDRFRYDPRDPADNTVGMRVKSRVVELAYQRLSDDHKLAAPPDDYDYDIPAVINVAYNGAHGAQIP
;
A
#
# COMPACT_ATOMS: atom_id res chain seq x y z
N MET A 1 29.23 -41.91 -31.86
CA MET A 1 28.33 -42.37 -30.80
C MET A 1 29.05 -42.15 -29.47
N ASN A 2 28.74 -41.06 -28.79
CA ASN A 2 29.27 -40.72 -27.47
C ASN A 2 28.23 -39.81 -26.79
N THR A 3 27.62 -40.31 -25.73
CA THR A 3 26.87 -39.51 -24.75
C THR A 3 27.07 -40.18 -23.39
N PRO A 4 27.52 -39.46 -22.35
CA PRO A 4 27.49 -39.98 -20.99
C PRO A 4 26.48 -39.26 -20.09
N ILE A 5 25.78 -40.08 -19.29
CA ILE A 5 25.67 -39.98 -17.83
C ILE A 5 25.08 -38.67 -17.26
N ILE A 6 23.78 -38.70 -16.91
CA ILE A 6 23.25 -38.16 -15.65
C ILE A 6 22.08 -39.07 -15.21
N MET A 7 22.34 -40.03 -14.32
CA MET A 7 21.28 -40.73 -13.59
C MET A 7 21.82 -41.31 -12.28
N SER A 8 21.90 -40.47 -11.26
CA SER A 8 21.99 -40.87 -9.85
C SER A 8 21.81 -39.63 -8.99
N ILE A 9 20.55 -39.37 -8.61
CA ILE A 9 20.05 -38.73 -7.38
C ILE A 9 18.53 -38.65 -7.63
N LEU A 10 17.80 -39.71 -7.28
CA LEU A 10 16.33 -39.73 -7.15
C LEU A 10 15.92 -41.13 -6.65
N LEU A 11 16.42 -41.50 -5.46
CA LEU A 11 15.99 -42.72 -4.79
C LEU A 11 16.25 -42.58 -3.28
N ASN A 12 15.51 -41.69 -2.60
CA ASN A 12 15.39 -41.67 -1.14
C ASN A 12 14.23 -40.80 -0.60
N ILE A 13 13.14 -40.65 -1.35
CA ILE A 13 11.89 -40.04 -0.82
C ILE A 13 10.72 -40.93 -1.26
N LEU A 14 10.64 -42.13 -0.70
CA LEU A 14 9.46 -42.97 -0.80
C LEU A 14 9.49 -44.00 0.32
N LEU A 15 9.09 -43.62 1.53
CA LEU A 15 8.60 -44.50 2.61
C LEU A 15 8.43 -43.67 3.89
N LEU A 16 7.24 -43.08 4.06
CA LEU A 16 6.59 -42.75 5.33
C LEU A 16 5.45 -41.80 4.99
N PHE A 17 4.23 -42.33 4.86
CA PHE A 17 2.96 -41.67 5.24
C PHE A 17 1.82 -42.59 4.83
N SER A 18 1.49 -43.52 5.71
CA SER A 18 0.22 -44.22 5.72
C SER A 18 -0.26 -44.28 7.16
N SER A 19 -1.27 -43.47 7.50
CA SER A 19 -2.39 -43.81 8.40
C SER A 19 -3.19 -42.55 8.77
N PHE A 20 -4.52 -42.73 8.81
CA PHE A 20 -5.58 -41.85 9.33
C PHE A 20 -6.24 -40.85 8.36
N ALA A 21 -7.15 -41.37 7.53
CA ALA A 21 -8.34 -40.65 7.13
C ALA A 21 -9.50 -41.04 8.08
N SER A 22 -9.88 -40.13 8.97
CA SER A 22 -11.14 -40.18 9.72
C SER A 22 -11.93 -38.94 9.33
N THR A 23 -12.99 -39.15 8.55
CA THR A 23 -13.96 -38.12 8.19
C THR A 23 -14.95 -37.96 9.34
N SER A 24 -14.90 -36.83 10.04
CA SER A 24 -15.99 -36.39 10.93
C SER A 24 -16.82 -35.33 10.21
N PRO A 25 -18.15 -35.34 10.33
CA PRO A 25 -19.02 -34.35 9.72
C PRO A 25 -18.89 -33.01 10.45
N ILE A 26 -18.83 -31.92 9.67
CA ILE A 26 -18.86 -30.54 10.15
C ILE A 26 -20.32 -30.19 10.44
N ASN A 27 -20.66 -30.04 11.72
CA ASN A 27 -21.82 -29.29 12.19
C ASN A 27 -21.69 -29.09 13.71
N GLU A 28 -21.33 -27.88 14.13
CA GLU A 28 -21.94 -27.17 15.27
C GLU A 28 -21.27 -25.81 15.42
N GLU A 29 -22.09 -24.76 15.45
CA GLU A 29 -21.72 -23.37 15.71
C GLU A 29 -20.91 -23.28 17.01
N ALA A 30 -19.69 -22.77 16.91
CA ALA A 30 -18.89 -22.48 18.09
C ALA A 30 -19.55 -21.33 18.89
N PRO A 31 -19.71 -21.44 20.21
CA PRO A 31 -20.26 -20.37 21.02
C PRO A 31 -19.32 -19.17 21.01
N ILE A 32 -19.88 -17.99 20.71
CA ILE A 32 -19.19 -16.71 20.78
C ILE A 32 -18.60 -16.56 22.20
N PRO A 33 -17.27 -16.40 22.34
CA PRO A 33 -16.67 -16.18 23.64
C PRO A 33 -17.11 -14.80 24.14
N THR A 34 -17.92 -14.80 25.20
CA THR A 34 -18.29 -13.59 25.94
C THR A 34 -17.04 -13.08 26.64
N THR A 35 -16.29 -12.21 25.96
CA THR A 35 -15.13 -11.54 26.52
C THR A 35 -15.63 -10.56 27.57
N ALA A 36 -15.26 -10.83 28.82
CA ALA A 36 -15.43 -9.87 29.90
C ALA A 36 -14.78 -8.55 29.48
N VAL A 37 -15.58 -7.48 29.44
CA VAL A 37 -15.11 -6.12 29.21
C VAL A 37 -14.04 -5.82 30.25
N GLN A 38 -12.78 -5.85 29.82
CA GLN A 38 -11.64 -5.58 30.66
C GLN A 38 -11.73 -4.11 31.07
N GLU A 39 -11.91 -3.85 32.36
CA GLU A 39 -12.00 -2.50 32.92
C GLU A 39 -10.86 -1.63 32.37
N SER A 40 -11.26 -0.44 31.89
CA SER A 40 -10.40 0.51 31.21
C SER A 40 -9.08 0.71 31.97
N ARG A 41 -7.97 0.19 31.42
CA ARG A 41 -6.65 0.68 31.79
C ARG A 41 -6.68 2.20 31.58
N VAL A 42 -6.43 2.95 32.64
CA VAL A 42 -6.26 4.40 32.60
C VAL A 42 -5.16 4.67 31.58
N LEU A 43 -5.56 5.06 30.37
CA LEU A 43 -4.64 5.42 29.31
C LEU A 43 -3.81 6.60 29.81
N SER A 44 -2.49 6.53 29.68
CA SER A 44 -1.62 7.69 29.88
C SER A 44 -2.21 8.86 29.11
N PRO A 45 -2.24 10.08 29.69
CA PRO A 45 -2.79 11.25 29.01
C PRO A 45 -2.12 11.39 27.64
N ARG A 46 -2.91 11.20 26.56
CA ARG A 46 -2.45 11.47 25.20
C ARG A 46 -2.41 12.97 25.00
N ALA A 47 -1.29 13.49 24.52
CA ALA A 47 -1.22 14.87 24.07
C ALA A 47 -1.85 14.92 22.67
N LEU A 48 -3.18 15.04 22.62
CA LEU A 48 -3.89 15.18 21.36
C LEU A 48 -3.65 16.59 20.79
N VAL A 49 -3.34 16.62 19.50
CA VAL A 49 -3.25 17.80 18.65
C VAL A 49 -4.49 17.85 17.76
N THR A 50 -4.96 19.05 17.49
CA THR A 50 -6.05 19.31 16.55
C THR A 50 -5.51 20.15 15.42
N ASP A 51 -5.47 19.58 14.23
CA ASP A 51 -5.16 20.29 13.00
C ASP A 51 -6.46 20.72 12.31
N THR A 52 -6.49 21.97 11.82
CA THR A 52 -7.62 22.60 11.14
C THR A 52 -7.35 22.84 9.65
N THR A 53 -6.31 22.21 9.07
CA THR A 53 -6.00 22.29 7.63
C THR A 53 -7.16 21.88 6.72
N GLY A 54 -8.14 21.11 7.23
CA GLY A 54 -9.38 20.80 6.52
C GLY A 54 -9.22 19.79 5.39
N ARG A 55 -8.11 19.05 5.35
CA ARG A 55 -7.91 17.96 4.37
C ARG A 55 -8.83 16.79 4.70
N TYR A 56 -9.84 16.58 3.88
CA TYR A 56 -10.95 15.68 4.23
C TYR A 56 -10.52 14.24 4.53
N TYR A 57 -9.44 13.75 3.93
CA TYR A 57 -8.97 12.39 4.16
C TYR A 57 -8.34 12.24 5.55
N LEU A 58 -7.61 13.25 6.01
CA LEU A 58 -7.11 13.30 7.38
C LEU A 58 -8.28 13.41 8.36
N THR A 59 -9.25 14.28 8.09
CA THR A 59 -10.41 14.43 8.97
C THR A 59 -11.22 13.14 9.04
N LEU A 60 -11.44 12.41 7.93
CA LEU A 60 -12.10 11.11 7.93
C LEU A 60 -11.32 10.08 8.78
N LEU A 61 -9.99 10.02 8.65
CA LEU A 61 -9.14 9.12 9.44
C LEU A 61 -9.26 9.35 10.96
N SER A 62 -9.70 10.53 11.40
CA SER A 62 -9.90 10.83 12.83
C SER A 62 -11.35 11.04 13.24
N ALA A 63 -12.29 11.07 12.30
CA ALA A 63 -13.69 11.36 12.59
C ALA A 63 -14.27 10.28 13.51
N PRO A 64 -15.11 10.64 14.51
CA PRO A 64 -15.87 9.69 15.30
C PRO A 64 -17.01 9.06 14.48
N LEU A 65 -17.65 8.01 15.01
CA LEU A 65 -18.80 7.39 14.36
C LEU A 65 -19.99 8.36 14.32
N ASP A 66 -20.31 8.83 13.12
CA ASP A 66 -21.53 9.57 12.80
C ASP A 66 -21.94 9.20 11.38
N GLN A 67 -22.93 8.30 11.24
CA GLN A 67 -23.38 7.84 9.92
C GLN A 67 -24.12 8.92 9.11
N THR A 68 -24.53 10.03 9.74
CA THR A 68 -25.21 11.13 9.05
C THR A 68 -24.23 12.18 8.53
N ASN A 69 -23.03 12.24 9.12
CA ASN A 69 -21.95 13.13 8.74
C ASN A 69 -20.60 12.43 8.96
N PRO A 70 -20.29 11.39 8.16
CA PRO A 70 -19.13 10.53 8.38
C PRO A 70 -17.80 11.28 8.31
N ASN A 71 -17.79 12.42 7.63
CA ASN A 71 -16.64 13.29 7.50
C ASN A 71 -17.00 14.76 7.73
N PRO A 72 -16.94 15.24 8.99
CA PRO A 72 -17.28 16.62 9.29
C PRO A 72 -16.29 17.64 8.69
N GLY A 73 -15.14 17.21 8.15
CA GLY A 73 -14.21 18.06 7.38
C GLY A 73 -13.52 19.18 8.17
N THR A 74 -13.71 19.27 9.49
CA THR A 74 -13.31 20.45 10.27
C THR A 74 -12.00 20.28 11.02
N GLN A 75 -11.70 19.06 11.48
CA GLN A 75 -10.60 18.81 12.40
C GLN A 75 -9.98 17.44 12.16
N TYR A 76 -8.65 17.41 12.07
CA TYR A 76 -7.86 16.18 12.17
C TYR A 76 -7.29 16.09 13.58
N VAL A 77 -7.75 15.11 14.34
CA VAL A 77 -7.30 14.89 15.72
C VAL A 77 -6.33 13.73 15.76
N HIS A 78 -5.14 13.93 16.32
CA HIS A 78 -4.11 12.89 16.41
C HIS A 78 -3.23 13.11 17.65
N ASP A 79 -2.51 12.07 18.08
CA ASP A 79 -1.49 12.18 19.12
C ASP A 79 -0.24 12.93 18.61
N ASP A 80 0.39 13.72 19.46
CA ASP A 80 1.55 14.55 19.11
C ASP A 80 2.80 13.77 18.71
N THR A 81 2.85 12.46 18.96
CA THR A 81 3.92 11.60 18.45
C THR A 81 3.98 11.61 16.92
N SER A 82 2.84 11.62 16.23
CA SER A 82 2.72 11.79 14.78
C SER A 82 3.70 10.93 13.94
N GLY A 83 3.99 9.70 14.38
CA GLY A 83 4.93 8.78 13.71
C GLY A 83 6.40 8.95 14.07
N SER A 84 6.74 9.79 15.06
CA SER A 84 8.13 10.03 15.47
C SER A 84 8.87 8.75 15.83
N GLY A 85 10.10 8.62 15.34
CA GLY A 85 10.96 7.45 15.55
C GLY A 85 10.62 6.24 14.68
N ILE A 86 9.63 6.34 13.79
CA ILE A 86 9.29 5.32 12.80
C ILE A 86 9.85 5.72 11.44
N THR A 87 10.26 4.72 10.64
CA THR A 87 10.70 4.94 9.25
C THR A 87 9.66 4.37 8.29
N ILE A 88 9.24 5.19 7.32
CA ILE A 88 8.39 4.75 6.22
C ILE A 88 9.27 4.62 4.97
N PHE A 89 9.38 3.39 4.47
CA PHE A 89 9.99 3.08 3.19
C PHE A 89 8.93 3.21 2.10
N ILE A 90 9.25 3.93 1.03
CA ILE A 90 8.35 4.11 -0.11
C ILE A 90 9.11 3.71 -1.36
N ILE A 91 8.55 2.77 -2.11
CA ILE A 91 9.13 2.23 -3.35
C ILE A 91 8.23 2.65 -4.50
N ASP A 92 8.67 3.61 -5.32
CA ASP A 92 7.80 4.28 -6.29
C ASP A 92 8.59 4.96 -7.45
N SER A 93 7.98 5.88 -8.19
CA SER A 93 8.50 6.49 -9.45
C SER A 93 9.60 7.54 -9.28
N GLY A 94 9.82 8.06 -8.08
CA GLY A 94 10.74 9.17 -7.82
C GLY A 94 10.22 10.07 -6.71
N PHE A 95 11.00 11.08 -6.31
CA PHE A 95 10.63 11.99 -5.23
C PHE A 95 11.21 13.41 -5.40
N ASN A 96 10.36 14.41 -5.59
CA ASN A 96 10.75 15.82 -5.74
C ASN A 96 10.95 16.52 -4.38
N THR A 97 11.85 15.99 -3.54
CA THR A 97 12.02 16.49 -2.15
C THR A 97 12.48 17.94 -2.06
N GLU A 98 13.22 18.44 -3.06
CA GLU A 98 13.72 19.83 -3.11
C GLU A 98 12.66 20.82 -3.59
N GLU A 99 11.68 20.37 -4.37
CA GLU A 99 10.59 21.20 -4.91
C GLU A 99 9.48 21.39 -3.89
N PHE A 100 9.27 20.40 -3.01
CA PHE A 100 8.26 20.42 -1.95
C PHE A 100 8.89 20.39 -0.55
N PRO A 101 9.81 21.30 -0.21
CA PRO A 101 10.58 21.25 1.04
C PRO A 101 9.69 21.36 2.28
N ASP A 102 8.56 22.07 2.18
CA ASP A 102 7.59 22.21 3.28
C ASP A 102 6.87 20.91 3.60
N GLU A 103 6.63 20.06 2.59
CA GLU A 103 6.05 18.74 2.81
C GLU A 103 7.10 17.74 3.27
N PHE A 104 8.31 17.81 2.71
CA PHE A 104 9.39 16.92 3.11
C PHE A 104 10.05 17.36 4.42
N CYS A 105 9.77 18.56 4.92
CA CYS A 105 10.20 18.99 6.25
C CYS A 105 11.72 18.85 6.44
N THR A 106 12.47 19.25 5.42
CA THR A 106 13.93 19.10 5.37
C THR A 106 14.64 19.79 6.55
N ASP A 107 13.97 20.75 7.19
CA ASP A 107 14.46 21.48 8.36
C ASP A 107 13.91 21.00 9.72
N ALA A 108 13.00 20.01 9.75
CA ALA A 108 12.23 19.66 10.95
C ALA A 108 12.86 18.56 11.84
N GLY A 109 14.11 18.17 11.59
CA GLY A 109 14.86 17.24 12.44
C GLY A 109 14.48 15.76 12.29
N ARG A 110 13.56 15.42 11.38
CA ARG A 110 13.50 14.07 10.81
C ARG A 110 14.60 13.89 9.77
N TRP A 111 14.93 12.65 9.45
CA TRP A 111 15.83 12.38 8.33
C TRP A 111 15.06 11.82 7.14
N ILE A 112 15.55 12.15 5.95
CA ILE A 112 15.10 11.63 4.67
C ILE A 112 16.31 11.02 3.99
N GLU A 113 16.18 9.78 3.56
CA GLU A 113 17.19 9.09 2.78
C GLU A 113 16.59 8.67 1.44
N THR A 114 17.37 8.76 0.37
CA THR A 114 16.89 8.42 -0.97
C THR A 114 17.83 7.42 -1.66
N ARG A 115 17.26 6.57 -2.51
CA ARG A 115 17.98 5.58 -3.32
C ARG A 115 17.35 5.45 -4.70
N ILE A 116 18.18 5.34 -5.73
CA ILE A 116 17.74 5.07 -7.10
C ILE A 116 18.16 3.64 -7.42
N LEU A 117 17.20 2.79 -7.80
CA LEU A 117 17.55 1.48 -8.35
C LEU A 117 18.23 1.66 -9.70
N SER A 118 19.16 0.75 -10.00
CA SER A 118 19.83 0.76 -11.31
C SER A 118 18.80 0.67 -12.44
N ARG A 119 19.01 1.42 -13.52
CA ARG A 119 18.05 1.57 -14.62
C ARG A 119 17.69 0.24 -15.29
N ASP A 120 18.66 -0.69 -15.37
CA ASP A 120 18.46 -2.04 -15.90
C ASP A 120 17.47 -2.89 -15.09
N LEU A 121 17.18 -2.52 -13.83
CA LEU A 121 16.18 -3.19 -13.01
C LEU A 121 14.78 -2.57 -13.15
N ARG A 122 14.67 -1.30 -13.55
CA ARG A 122 13.44 -0.50 -13.48
C ARG A 122 12.98 0.07 -14.82
N SER A 123 13.58 -0.34 -15.93
CA SER A 123 13.25 0.19 -17.26
C SER A 123 13.48 -0.84 -18.36
N THR A 124 12.60 -0.83 -19.36
CA THR A 124 12.76 -1.64 -20.57
C THR A 124 13.84 -1.05 -21.46
N PRO A 125 14.73 -1.84 -22.09
CA PRO A 125 15.50 -1.31 -23.21
C PRO A 125 14.57 -0.73 -24.27
N LEU A 126 14.84 0.50 -24.72
CA LEU A 126 14.06 1.12 -25.79
C LEU A 126 14.19 0.31 -27.09
N THR A 127 13.08 0.16 -27.79
CA THR A 127 13.08 -0.49 -29.12
C THR A 127 13.76 0.40 -30.16
N GLU A 128 14.17 -0.18 -31.28
CA GLU A 128 14.75 0.59 -32.40
C GLU A 128 13.77 1.67 -32.91
N ASP A 129 12.47 1.36 -32.94
CA ASP A 129 11.42 2.30 -33.36
C ASP A 129 11.24 3.46 -32.37
N GLN A 130 11.30 3.16 -31.06
CA GLN A 130 11.28 4.19 -30.02
C GLN A 130 12.49 5.12 -30.14
N LEU A 131 13.69 4.55 -30.27
CA LEU A 131 14.91 5.33 -30.49
C LEU A 131 14.82 6.17 -31.78
N ALA A 132 14.22 5.65 -32.86
CA ALA A 132 14.02 6.36 -34.11
C ALA A 132 13.03 7.54 -33.98
N GLN A 133 12.02 7.39 -33.11
CA GLN A 133 11.09 8.46 -32.73
C GLN A 133 11.73 9.48 -31.77
N GLY A 134 12.91 9.15 -31.22
CA GLY A 134 13.67 9.97 -30.28
C GLY A 134 13.14 9.88 -28.86
N VAL A 135 12.56 8.74 -28.51
CA VAL A 135 12.26 8.38 -27.14
C VAL A 135 13.55 8.22 -26.37
N ASP A 136 13.56 8.69 -25.13
CA ASP A 136 14.62 8.49 -24.17
C ASP A 136 14.01 8.22 -22.78
N PHE A 137 14.88 7.98 -21.80
CA PHE A 137 14.54 8.06 -20.39
C PHE A 137 14.90 9.43 -19.83
N PRO A 138 14.17 9.93 -18.82
CA PRO A 138 14.56 11.15 -18.11
C PRO A 138 15.96 10.99 -17.49
N PRO A 139 16.62 12.09 -17.09
CA PRO A 139 17.89 12.01 -16.37
C PRO A 139 17.80 11.06 -15.17
N ASN A 140 18.80 10.18 -15.00
CA ASN A 140 18.85 9.18 -13.92
C ASN A 140 19.09 9.85 -12.56
N THR A 141 18.06 10.51 -12.05
CA THR A 141 18.04 11.33 -10.84
C THR A 141 16.85 10.95 -9.98
N MET A 142 16.73 11.55 -8.79
CA MET A 142 15.57 11.32 -7.91
C MET A 142 14.30 11.98 -8.44
N ALA A 143 14.41 12.86 -9.43
CA ALA A 143 13.27 13.59 -9.98
C ALA A 143 12.14 12.63 -10.36
N ASP A 144 10.97 12.96 -9.85
CA ASP A 144 9.74 12.25 -10.09
C ASP A 144 9.06 12.85 -11.31
N VAL A 145 9.65 12.53 -12.46
CA VAL A 145 9.15 13.01 -13.73
C VAL A 145 7.83 12.29 -14.01
N GLY A 146 6.81 13.08 -14.25
CA GLY A 146 5.52 12.56 -14.66
C GLY A 146 4.85 13.51 -15.62
N GLY A 147 3.92 12.95 -16.42
CA GLY A 147 2.85 13.60 -17.18
C GLY A 147 2.99 15.05 -17.68
N ILE A 148 2.62 15.34 -18.92
CA ILE A 148 1.68 16.44 -19.20
C ILE A 148 0.52 15.80 -19.94
N GLY A 149 -0.34 15.09 -19.20
CA GLY A 149 -1.56 14.52 -19.74
C GLY A 149 -2.76 15.38 -19.36
N GLU A 150 -3.65 15.64 -20.31
CA GLU A 150 -4.99 16.21 -20.06
C GLU A 150 -5.83 15.24 -19.18
N ASP A 151 -5.43 13.96 -19.09
CA ASP A 151 -6.20 12.82 -18.56
C ASP A 151 -5.43 12.00 -17.47
N ASN A 152 -5.00 12.64 -16.38
CA ASN A 152 -4.65 11.95 -15.11
C ASN A 152 -3.51 10.89 -15.04
N LEU A 153 -2.56 10.84 -15.98
CA LEU A 153 -1.41 9.92 -15.87
C LEU A 153 -0.21 10.52 -15.10
N ILE A 154 -0.08 10.05 -13.86
CA ILE A 154 1.11 10.02 -12.97
C ILE A 154 2.08 11.19 -13.16
N HIS A 155 1.75 12.33 -12.56
CA HIS A 155 2.69 13.41 -12.27
C HIS A 155 3.29 13.17 -10.90
N GLY A 156 4.54 12.73 -10.87
CA GLY A 156 5.26 12.40 -9.66
C GLY A 156 4.44 11.65 -8.60
N HIS A 157 3.97 10.48 -8.99
CA HIS A 157 3.18 9.58 -8.15
C HIS A 157 3.90 9.24 -6.85
N GLY A 158 5.20 8.91 -6.90
CA GLY A 158 6.01 8.64 -5.71
C GLY A 158 6.08 9.82 -4.75
N THR A 159 6.16 11.05 -5.26
CA THR A 159 6.14 12.29 -4.49
C THR A 159 4.82 12.42 -3.74
N GLN A 160 3.68 12.24 -4.42
CA GLN A 160 2.36 12.31 -3.79
C GLN A 160 2.19 11.22 -2.72
N VAL A 161 2.56 9.97 -3.03
CA VAL A 161 2.51 8.84 -2.09
C VAL A 161 3.33 9.14 -0.84
N ALA A 162 4.52 9.74 -1.00
CA ALA A 162 5.36 10.13 0.13
C ALA A 162 4.77 11.26 0.97
N ILE A 163 4.19 12.27 0.32
CA ILE A 163 3.50 13.38 0.98
C ILE A 163 2.28 12.89 1.76
N ILE A 164 1.50 11.97 1.22
CA ILE A 164 0.31 11.43 1.89
C ILE A 164 0.70 10.58 3.11
N ALA A 165 1.77 9.79 3.00
CA ALA A 165 2.21 8.94 4.10
C ALA A 165 2.83 9.76 5.25
N GLY A 166 3.74 10.67 4.92
CA GLY A 166 4.55 11.38 5.90
C GLY A 166 4.86 12.84 5.56
N GLY A 167 4.18 13.47 4.61
CA GLY A 167 4.27 14.91 4.40
C GLY A 167 4.01 15.68 5.69
N CYS A 168 4.69 16.80 5.88
CA CYS A 168 4.60 17.54 7.12
C CYS A 168 3.31 18.32 7.28
N GLN A 169 2.70 18.74 6.17
CA GLN A 169 1.43 19.46 6.16
C GLN A 169 0.28 18.53 5.80
N SER A 170 0.55 17.53 4.97
CA SER A 170 -0.48 16.67 4.37
C SER A 170 -0.43 15.21 4.81
N GLY A 171 0.63 14.80 5.50
CA GLY A 171 0.86 13.40 5.82
C GLY A 171 0.11 12.93 7.05
N VAL A 172 -0.21 11.63 7.07
CA VAL A 172 -0.79 10.98 8.27
C VAL A 172 0.25 10.86 9.40
N ALA A 173 1.53 10.67 9.07
CA ALA A 173 2.62 10.58 10.03
C ALA A 173 3.71 11.65 9.78
N PRO A 174 3.42 12.94 10.03
CA PRO A 174 4.30 14.05 9.64
C PRO A 174 5.66 14.06 10.35
N ARG A 175 5.83 13.31 11.45
CA ARG A 175 7.10 13.18 12.19
C ARG A 175 7.85 11.87 11.91
N ALA A 176 7.34 11.01 11.02
CA ALA A 176 8.06 9.83 10.59
C ALA A 176 9.26 10.20 9.71
N ASN A 177 10.31 9.39 9.78
CA ASN A 177 11.43 9.45 8.84
C ASN A 177 11.02 8.80 7.51
N LEU A 178 11.63 9.21 6.41
CA LEU A 178 11.33 8.69 5.09
C LEU A 178 12.56 8.06 4.45
N PHE A 179 12.38 6.88 3.87
CA PHE A 179 13.37 6.23 3.02
C PHE A 179 12.75 6.00 1.65
N LEU A 180 13.20 6.76 0.65
CA LEU A 180 12.54 6.91 -0.63
C LEU A 180 13.32 6.19 -1.73
N ILE A 181 12.71 5.18 -2.36
CA ILE A 181 13.35 4.29 -3.34
C ILE A 181 12.70 4.48 -4.71
N LYS A 182 13.43 5.07 -5.65
CA LYS A 182 13.01 5.18 -7.05
C LYS A 182 13.17 3.82 -7.74
N ALA A 183 12.05 3.17 -8.04
CA ALA A 183 11.94 1.82 -8.58
C ALA A 183 11.08 1.73 -9.86
N ALA A 184 10.49 2.85 -10.31
CA ALA A 184 9.85 2.94 -11.62
C ALA A 184 10.42 4.12 -12.41
N GLU A 185 10.20 4.13 -13.73
CA GLU A 185 10.52 5.26 -14.61
C GLU A 185 9.47 5.38 -15.71
N ILE A 186 9.28 6.59 -16.24
CA ILE A 186 8.54 6.81 -17.47
C ILE A 186 9.50 6.97 -18.65
N LYS A 187 9.00 6.75 -19.87
CA LYS A 187 9.70 7.14 -21.09
C LYS A 187 9.33 8.58 -21.43
N VAL A 188 10.23 9.32 -22.08
CA VAL A 188 9.99 10.68 -22.57
C VAL A 188 10.34 10.78 -24.04
N ASP A 189 9.70 11.69 -24.77
CA ASP A 189 9.96 11.96 -26.17
C ASP A 189 11.12 12.96 -26.35
N ARG A 190 11.30 13.47 -27.56
CA ARG A 190 12.40 14.40 -27.90
C ARG A 190 12.28 15.75 -27.20
N ASP A 191 11.08 16.17 -26.87
CA ASP A 191 10.80 17.45 -26.22
C ASP A 191 10.89 17.30 -24.68
N GLY A 192 11.06 16.06 -24.20
CA GLY A 192 11.11 15.71 -22.78
C GLY A 192 9.74 15.46 -22.19
N ASP A 193 8.70 15.45 -23.03
CA ASP A 193 7.33 15.15 -22.63
C ASP A 193 7.16 13.64 -22.49
N PRO A 194 6.29 13.15 -21.60
CA PRO A 194 6.04 11.71 -21.46
C PRO A 194 5.71 11.05 -22.80
N TYR A 195 6.47 10.02 -23.13
CA TYR A 195 6.28 9.26 -24.35
C TYR A 195 5.21 8.20 -24.11
N SER A 196 4.04 8.43 -24.72
CA SER A 196 2.76 7.70 -24.61
C SER A 196 2.01 7.89 -23.28
N SER A 197 0.73 7.52 -23.29
CA SER A 197 -0.13 7.40 -22.10
C SER A 197 0.15 6.12 -21.29
N ASP A 198 1.21 5.39 -21.62
CA ASP A 198 1.47 4.10 -21.00
C ASP A 198 1.91 4.30 -19.55
N GLU A 199 1.45 3.39 -18.69
CA GLU A 199 1.84 3.32 -17.28
C GLU A 199 3.37 3.29 -17.14
N PRO A 200 3.93 3.78 -16.01
CA PRO A 200 5.36 3.74 -15.76
C PRO A 200 5.90 2.31 -15.98
N ASP A 201 7.07 2.21 -16.63
CA ASP A 201 7.75 0.95 -16.85
C ASP A 201 8.07 0.34 -15.48
N LEU A 202 7.25 -0.63 -15.05
CA LEU A 202 7.40 -1.30 -13.78
C LEU A 202 7.75 -2.77 -13.98
N TYR A 203 8.70 -3.22 -13.17
CA TYR A 203 9.31 -4.53 -13.29
C TYR A 203 9.15 -5.30 -11.98
N PRO A 204 8.78 -6.60 -12.02
CA PRO A 204 8.79 -7.44 -10.83
C PRO A 204 10.16 -7.41 -10.12
N GLN A 205 11.25 -7.34 -10.89
CA GLN A 205 12.62 -7.24 -10.39
C GLN A 205 12.87 -5.93 -9.64
N ALA A 206 12.30 -4.81 -10.08
CA ALA A 206 12.46 -3.52 -9.40
C ALA A 206 11.79 -3.56 -8.01
N ILE A 207 10.59 -4.14 -7.91
CA ILE A 207 9.90 -4.33 -6.63
C ILE A 207 10.75 -5.20 -5.69
N ILE A 208 11.23 -6.35 -6.18
CA ILE A 208 12.06 -7.27 -5.40
C ILE A 208 13.37 -6.60 -4.96
N ALA A 209 14.03 -5.86 -5.84
CA ALA A 209 15.27 -5.14 -5.53
C ALA A 209 15.03 -3.99 -4.55
N GLY A 210 13.92 -3.27 -4.67
CA GLY A 210 13.50 -2.26 -3.71
C GLY A 210 13.31 -2.85 -2.31
N LEU A 211 12.59 -3.98 -2.20
CA LEU A 211 12.43 -4.68 -0.93
C LEU A 211 13.75 -5.23 -0.38
N GLN A 212 14.65 -5.68 -1.25
CA GLN A 212 16.00 -6.09 -0.86
C GLN A 212 16.79 -4.92 -0.26
N LEU A 213 16.71 -3.70 -0.82
CA LEU A 213 17.32 -2.51 -0.23
C LEU A 213 16.73 -2.19 1.16
N VAL A 214 15.42 -2.41 1.36
CA VAL A 214 14.81 -2.25 2.69
C VAL A 214 15.41 -3.25 3.68
N VAL A 215 15.53 -4.53 3.30
CA VAL A 215 16.16 -5.57 4.14
C VAL A 215 17.59 -5.17 4.51
N GLU A 216 18.38 -4.75 3.53
CA GLU A 216 19.77 -4.31 3.72
C GLU A 216 19.84 -3.11 4.66
N ARG A 217 18.97 -2.11 4.48
CA ARG A 217 18.95 -0.92 5.33
C ARG A 217 18.54 -1.22 6.77
N MET A 218 17.63 -2.18 6.96
CA MET A 218 17.21 -2.63 8.29
C MET A 218 18.32 -3.38 9.04
N ASP A 219 19.27 -3.99 8.32
CA ASP A 219 20.41 -4.69 8.91
C ASP A 219 21.70 -3.84 8.93
N SER A 220 21.69 -2.64 8.32
CA SER A 220 22.88 -1.80 8.28
C SER A 220 23.14 -1.10 9.62
N ASP A 221 24.42 -0.94 9.94
CA ASP A 221 24.89 -0.13 11.06
C ASP A 221 24.94 1.38 10.71
N ASP A 222 24.33 1.79 9.58
CA ASP A 222 24.35 3.18 9.13
C ASP A 222 23.56 4.06 10.09
N SER A 223 24.09 5.27 10.34
CA SER A 223 23.43 6.25 11.17
C SER A 223 22.45 7.11 10.35
N PRO A 224 21.20 7.30 10.81
CA PRO A 224 20.64 6.73 12.04
C PRO A 224 20.19 5.27 11.85
N SER A 225 20.39 4.44 12.87
CA SER A 225 19.93 3.04 12.85
C SER A 225 18.41 2.97 12.88
N ILE A 226 17.81 2.03 12.15
CA ILE A 226 16.36 1.78 12.19
C ILE A 226 16.08 0.63 13.16
N PRO A 227 15.39 0.86 14.29
CA PRO A 227 15.09 -0.22 15.21
C PRO A 227 14.15 -1.27 14.57
N ARG A 228 14.38 -2.55 14.89
CA ARG A 228 13.45 -3.61 14.52
C ARG A 228 12.05 -3.37 15.11
N GLY A 229 11.00 -3.66 14.34
CA GLY A 229 9.63 -3.33 14.72
C GLY A 229 9.24 -1.85 14.57
N LYS A 230 10.10 -0.99 14.00
CA LYS A 230 9.87 0.46 13.86
C LYS A 230 9.95 0.92 12.40
N ALA A 231 9.44 0.10 11.48
CA ALA A 231 9.45 0.37 10.05
C ALA A 231 8.16 -0.08 9.36
N VAL A 232 7.78 0.68 8.33
CA VAL A 232 6.64 0.39 7.45
C VAL A 232 7.12 0.50 6.00
N VAL A 233 6.68 -0.40 5.12
CA VAL A 233 6.89 -0.31 3.67
C VAL A 233 5.54 0.01 3.01
N SER A 234 5.52 1.03 2.16
CA SER A 234 4.40 1.37 1.28
C SER A 234 4.77 1.05 -0.16
N LEU A 235 3.89 0.30 -0.82
CA LEU A 235 3.99 -0.05 -2.24
C LEU A 235 2.63 0.27 -2.90
N SER A 236 2.62 1.33 -3.69
CA SER A 236 1.43 1.83 -4.39
C SER A 236 1.47 1.52 -5.88
N ILE A 237 1.98 0.34 -6.21
CA ILE A 237 2.31 -0.07 -7.58
C ILE A 237 1.94 -1.54 -7.78
N GLY A 238 1.45 -1.87 -8.96
CA GLY A 238 1.03 -3.22 -9.32
C GLY A 238 1.29 -3.50 -10.80
N ILE A 239 1.40 -4.79 -11.15
CA ILE A 239 1.51 -5.27 -12.53
C ILE A 239 0.54 -6.45 -12.66
N PRO A 240 -0.36 -6.46 -13.65
CA PRO A 240 -1.23 -7.61 -13.91
C PRO A 240 -0.41 -8.90 -14.08
N ASN A 241 -0.86 -9.98 -13.44
CA ASN A 241 -0.14 -11.26 -13.46
C ASN A 241 -0.05 -11.86 -14.87
N ASP A 242 -1.08 -11.66 -15.69
CA ASP A 242 -1.13 -12.06 -17.09
C ASP A 242 -0.12 -11.28 -17.94
N GLU A 243 0.05 -9.97 -17.74
CA GLU A 243 1.11 -9.19 -18.39
C GLU A 243 2.49 -9.79 -18.07
N ILE A 244 2.75 -10.12 -16.80
CA ILE A 244 4.02 -10.75 -16.41
C ILE A 244 4.20 -12.10 -17.12
N LYS A 245 3.15 -12.92 -17.15
CA LYS A 245 3.19 -14.26 -17.77
C LYS A 245 3.34 -14.18 -19.28
N GLU A 246 2.72 -13.22 -19.94
CA GLU A 246 2.86 -13.00 -21.37
C GLU A 246 4.30 -12.57 -21.70
N ARG A 247 4.84 -11.59 -20.96
CA ARG A 247 6.15 -11.01 -21.24
C ARG A 247 7.32 -11.94 -20.87
N TRP A 248 7.26 -12.63 -19.73
CA TRP A 248 8.38 -13.44 -19.21
C TRP A 248 8.11 -14.93 -19.07
N GLY A 249 6.86 -15.37 -19.26
CA GLY A 249 6.45 -16.76 -19.10
C GLY A 249 6.11 -17.16 -17.66
N GLU A 250 5.28 -18.18 -17.53
CA GLU A 250 4.80 -18.71 -16.24
C GLU A 250 5.94 -19.11 -15.28
N THR A 251 7.03 -19.68 -15.80
CA THR A 251 8.19 -20.05 -14.97
C THR A 251 8.84 -18.83 -14.33
N ALA A 252 9.00 -17.73 -15.07
CA ALA A 252 9.58 -16.50 -14.55
C ALA A 252 8.64 -15.83 -13.55
N TYR A 253 7.34 -15.77 -13.86
CA TYR A 253 6.32 -15.30 -12.92
C TYR A 253 6.39 -16.02 -11.57
N ASN A 254 6.44 -17.36 -11.57
CA ASN A 254 6.56 -18.12 -10.33
C ASN A 254 7.86 -17.83 -9.57
N ALA A 255 8.99 -17.66 -10.29
CA ALA A 255 10.26 -17.29 -9.67
C ALA A 255 10.22 -15.88 -9.04
N PHE A 256 9.56 -14.92 -9.68
CA PHE A 256 9.34 -13.58 -9.11
C PHE A 256 8.46 -13.65 -7.87
N ARG A 257 7.36 -14.40 -7.92
CA ARG A 257 6.46 -14.61 -6.79
C ARG A 257 7.16 -15.25 -5.59
N ASP A 258 7.99 -16.26 -5.82
CA ASP A 258 8.74 -16.91 -4.74
C ASP A 258 9.83 -16.00 -4.17
N SER A 259 10.50 -15.21 -5.02
CA SER A 259 11.49 -14.21 -4.59
C SER A 259 10.84 -13.10 -3.76
N LEU A 260 9.67 -12.61 -4.19
CA LEU A 260 8.88 -11.65 -3.43
C LEU A 260 8.47 -12.21 -2.07
N ARG A 261 7.97 -13.45 -2.02
CA ARG A 261 7.61 -14.13 -0.77
C ARG A 261 8.80 -14.22 0.18
N ASP A 262 9.98 -14.57 -0.34
CA ASP A 262 11.22 -14.58 0.44
C ASP A 262 11.53 -13.19 1.03
N LYS A 263 11.45 -12.11 0.25
CA LYS A 263 11.68 -10.75 0.78
C LYS A 263 10.65 -10.34 1.81
N LEU A 264 9.38 -10.65 1.62
CA LEU A 264 8.33 -10.36 2.59
C LEU A 264 8.56 -11.11 3.91
N ASN A 265 9.00 -12.37 3.86
CA ASN A 265 9.38 -13.12 5.05
C ASN A 265 10.56 -12.48 5.78
N GLN A 266 11.61 -12.07 5.06
CA GLN A 266 12.75 -11.38 5.64
C GLN A 266 12.35 -10.04 6.30
N LEU A 267 11.45 -9.28 5.68
CA LEU A 267 10.90 -8.06 6.27
C LEU A 267 10.07 -8.36 7.53
N ASN A 268 9.26 -9.42 7.51
CA ASN A 268 8.48 -9.87 8.66
C ASN A 268 9.36 -10.22 9.85
N GLU A 269 10.47 -10.94 9.63
CA GLU A 269 11.47 -11.29 10.66
C GLU A 269 12.12 -10.07 11.31
N ARG A 270 12.14 -8.92 10.62
CA ARG A 270 12.65 -7.63 11.12
C ARG A 270 11.56 -6.76 11.76
N GLY A 271 10.32 -7.26 11.80
CA GLY A 271 9.17 -6.55 12.33
C GLY A 271 8.71 -5.39 11.44
N VAL A 272 8.95 -5.48 10.13
CA VAL A 272 8.50 -4.46 9.18
C VAL A 272 7.04 -4.74 8.80
N THR A 273 6.19 -3.73 8.89
CA THR A 273 4.81 -3.77 8.39
C THR A 273 4.80 -3.45 6.90
N VAL A 274 4.02 -4.17 6.09
CA VAL A 274 3.96 -3.97 4.63
C VAL A 274 2.54 -3.59 4.22
N VAL A 275 2.40 -2.52 3.43
CA VAL A 275 1.12 -1.97 2.98
C VAL A 275 1.11 -1.88 1.46
N PHE A 276 0.12 -2.52 0.83
CA PHE A 276 -0.09 -2.53 -0.62
C PHE A 276 -1.40 -1.83 -0.99
N ALA A 277 -1.41 -1.13 -2.12
CA ALA A 277 -2.65 -0.76 -2.78
C ALA A 277 -3.40 -2.00 -3.28
N ALA A 278 -4.73 -1.94 -3.41
CA ALA A 278 -5.51 -3.08 -3.91
C ALA A 278 -5.49 -3.21 -5.44
N GLY A 279 -5.30 -2.09 -6.16
CA GLY A 279 -5.53 -2.00 -7.61
C GLY A 279 -6.74 -1.13 -7.94
N ASN A 280 -6.81 -0.66 -9.19
CA ASN A 280 -7.83 0.26 -9.69
C ASN A 280 -8.68 -0.36 -10.82
N ASP A 281 -8.64 -1.68 -10.95
CA ASP A 281 -9.27 -2.44 -12.02
C ASP A 281 -10.57 -3.12 -11.55
N GLY A 282 -11.34 -2.47 -10.68
CA GLY A 282 -12.67 -2.94 -10.27
C GLY A 282 -13.70 -2.80 -11.40
N MET A 283 -14.81 -2.12 -11.13
CA MET A 283 -15.84 -1.82 -12.12
C MET A 283 -15.42 -0.65 -13.01
N GLY A 284 -15.45 -0.88 -14.32
CA GLY A 284 -15.27 0.12 -15.38
C GLY A 284 -13.90 0.78 -15.35
N ARG A 285 -12.97 0.37 -16.23
CA ARG A 285 -11.69 1.09 -16.44
C ARG A 285 -11.86 2.50 -17.01
N GLY A 286 -13.09 2.97 -17.22
CA GLY A 286 -13.36 4.33 -17.64
C GLY A 286 -13.19 5.32 -16.49
N GLU A 287 -12.55 6.44 -16.82
CA GLU A 287 -12.47 7.60 -15.95
C GLU A 287 -13.85 8.01 -15.45
N GLU A 288 -13.91 8.55 -14.22
CA GLU A 288 -15.11 9.16 -13.63
C GLU A 288 -15.78 10.19 -14.56
N ASP A 289 -15.03 10.78 -15.50
CA ASP A 289 -15.49 11.78 -16.47
C ASP A 289 -15.61 11.26 -17.93
N SER A 290 -15.23 10.01 -18.21
CA SER A 290 -15.25 9.45 -19.57
C SER A 290 -16.67 9.18 -20.12
N GLY A 291 -17.71 9.46 -19.33
CA GLY A 291 -19.09 9.29 -19.74
C GLY A 291 -19.47 7.81 -19.91
N PRO A 292 -20.69 7.53 -20.39
CA PRO A 292 -21.26 6.17 -20.47
C PRO A 292 -20.63 5.26 -21.54
N ASP A 293 -19.48 5.62 -22.12
CA ASP A 293 -18.83 4.88 -23.21
C ASP A 293 -17.75 3.89 -22.72
N VAL A 294 -17.73 3.56 -21.43
CA VAL A 294 -16.95 2.43 -20.91
C VAL A 294 -17.51 1.16 -21.51
N GLU A 295 -16.69 0.42 -22.26
CA GLU A 295 -17.06 -0.86 -22.86
C GLU A 295 -17.65 -1.77 -21.76
N PRO A 296 -18.95 -2.12 -21.83
CA PRO A 296 -19.68 -2.79 -20.75
C PRO A 296 -19.30 -4.28 -20.53
N ASP A 297 -18.14 -4.71 -21.02
CA ASP A 297 -17.69 -6.11 -21.02
C ASP A 297 -16.32 -6.29 -20.34
N GLU A 298 -15.79 -5.27 -19.67
CA GLU A 298 -14.56 -5.44 -18.89
C GLU A 298 -14.88 -6.09 -17.54
N THR A 299 -14.59 -7.40 -17.47
CA THR A 299 -14.62 -8.15 -16.22
C THR A 299 -13.67 -7.50 -15.20
N PRO A 300 -14.10 -7.28 -13.95
CA PRO A 300 -13.24 -6.70 -12.92
C PRO A 300 -12.00 -7.57 -12.70
N HIS A 301 -10.83 -6.95 -12.62
CA HIS A 301 -9.62 -7.63 -12.15
C HIS A 301 -9.56 -7.58 -10.63
N TYR A 302 -9.44 -8.76 -10.04
CA TYR A 302 -9.33 -8.90 -8.60
C TYR A 302 -7.92 -8.54 -8.12
N ALA A 303 -7.82 -8.13 -6.87
CA ALA A 303 -6.54 -7.71 -6.31
C ALA A 303 -5.48 -8.83 -6.39
N ASP A 304 -5.87 -10.10 -6.24
CA ASP A 304 -4.95 -11.25 -6.32
C ASP A 304 -4.47 -11.58 -7.75
N GLU A 305 -5.05 -10.95 -8.77
CA GLU A 305 -4.64 -11.02 -10.17
C GLU A 305 -3.52 -10.03 -10.50
N THR A 306 -3.05 -9.26 -9.52
CA THR A 306 -1.98 -8.28 -9.65
C THR A 306 -0.78 -8.66 -8.78
N PHE A 307 0.44 -8.49 -9.31
CA PHE A 307 1.69 -8.58 -8.57
C PHE A 307 2.07 -7.18 -8.04
N PRO A 308 2.43 -6.99 -6.76
CA PRO A 308 2.73 -8.00 -5.75
C PRO A 308 1.53 -8.46 -4.89
N HIS A 309 0.33 -7.94 -5.18
CA HIS A 309 -0.88 -8.11 -4.35
C HIS A 309 -1.30 -9.57 -4.14
N THR A 310 -0.99 -10.47 -5.09
CA THR A 310 -1.22 -11.93 -5.03
C THR A 310 -0.68 -12.63 -3.77
N LEU A 311 0.19 -11.99 -2.98
CA LEU A 311 0.69 -12.55 -1.71
C LEU A 311 -0.01 -12.00 -0.46
N ALA A 312 -0.91 -11.03 -0.60
CA ALA A 312 -1.70 -10.52 0.51
C ALA A 312 -2.82 -11.51 0.84
N SER A 313 -2.85 -12.06 2.05
CA SER A 313 -3.89 -12.99 2.49
C SER A 313 -4.34 -12.63 3.90
N GLN A 314 -5.35 -13.34 4.43
CA GLN A 314 -5.74 -13.16 5.84
C GLN A 314 -4.57 -13.41 6.80
N ASP A 315 -3.78 -14.45 6.52
CA ASP A 315 -2.67 -14.91 7.37
C ASP A 315 -1.32 -14.23 7.08
N SER A 316 -1.22 -13.40 6.04
CA SER A 316 0.00 -12.65 5.77
C SER A 316 0.06 -11.32 6.53
N ASN A 317 1.26 -10.84 6.80
CA ASN A 317 1.52 -9.56 7.47
C ASN A 317 1.33 -8.33 6.53
N ILE A 318 0.72 -8.53 5.37
CA ILE A 318 0.45 -7.51 4.37
C ILE A 318 -0.91 -6.88 4.66
N ILE A 319 -0.97 -5.56 4.61
CA ILE A 319 -2.21 -4.79 4.68
C ILE A 319 -2.56 -4.37 3.25
N LEU A 320 -3.60 -4.99 2.68
CA LEU A 320 -4.10 -4.67 1.34
C LEU A 320 -5.20 -3.59 1.44
N VAL A 321 -5.03 -2.48 0.73
CA VAL A 321 -5.83 -1.26 0.96
C VAL A 321 -6.71 -0.92 -0.24
N GLY A 322 -8.03 -0.99 -0.03
CA GLY A 322 -9.03 -0.55 -1.00
C GLY A 322 -9.36 0.94 -0.92
N GLY A 323 -10.11 1.43 -1.90
CA GLY A 323 -10.47 2.85 -2.06
C GLY A 323 -11.88 3.20 -1.62
N THR A 324 -12.04 4.36 -0.99
CA THR A 324 -13.35 4.97 -0.71
C THR A 324 -13.44 6.41 -1.22
N ASP A 325 -14.66 6.93 -1.30
CA ASP A 325 -14.90 8.38 -1.43
C ASP A 325 -14.58 9.12 -0.11
N GLU A 326 -14.80 10.43 -0.09
CA GLU A 326 -14.59 11.30 1.08
C GLU A 326 -15.53 11.01 2.25
N ASN A 327 -16.60 10.23 2.05
CA ASN A 327 -17.58 9.85 3.05
C ASN A 327 -17.41 8.40 3.53
N GLY A 328 -16.47 7.66 2.95
CA GLY A 328 -16.24 6.24 3.26
C GLY A 328 -17.11 5.26 2.47
N ARG A 329 -17.69 5.67 1.33
CA ARG A 329 -18.34 4.74 0.38
C ARG A 329 -17.31 3.99 -0.44
N LEU A 330 -17.54 2.70 -0.70
CA LEU A 330 -16.71 1.94 -1.62
C LEU A 330 -16.66 2.61 -3.00
N ARG A 331 -15.46 2.74 -3.54
CA ARG A 331 -15.24 3.18 -4.92
C ARG A 331 -15.32 1.99 -5.86
N PRO A 332 -16.18 2.05 -6.90
CA PRO A 332 -16.36 1.00 -7.91
C PRO A 332 -15.06 0.49 -8.52
N GLN A 333 -14.10 1.38 -8.77
CA GLN A 333 -12.85 1.00 -9.43
C GLN A 333 -11.86 0.31 -8.49
N THR A 334 -12.13 0.21 -7.18
CA THR A 334 -11.26 -0.56 -6.29
C THR A 334 -11.28 -2.02 -6.73
N SER A 335 -10.12 -2.57 -7.10
CA SER A 335 -10.02 -4.01 -7.39
C SER A 335 -10.54 -4.83 -6.20
N PRO A 336 -11.55 -5.69 -6.41
CA PRO A 336 -12.13 -6.47 -5.32
C PRO A 336 -11.15 -7.53 -4.79
N GLY A 337 -11.28 -7.86 -3.50
CA GLY A 337 -10.64 -9.05 -2.93
C GLY A 337 -11.50 -10.29 -3.13
N ARG A 338 -10.92 -11.48 -2.88
CA ARG A 338 -11.64 -12.77 -2.85
C ARG A 338 -11.32 -13.52 -1.58
N ASP A 339 -12.14 -14.50 -1.22
CA ASP A 339 -12.00 -15.47 -0.10
C ASP A 339 -10.70 -15.37 0.72
N ASP A 340 -9.60 -15.88 0.17
CA ASP A 340 -8.26 -16.01 0.77
C ASP A 340 -7.38 -14.76 0.62
N HIS A 341 -7.77 -13.84 -0.26
CA HIS A 341 -7.12 -12.57 -0.58
C HIS A 341 -8.07 -11.37 -0.36
N PRO A 342 -8.64 -11.17 0.85
CA PRO A 342 -9.58 -10.08 1.08
C PRO A 342 -8.86 -8.73 1.17
N ILE A 343 -9.57 -7.67 0.80
CA ILE A 343 -9.16 -6.31 1.16
C ILE A 343 -9.11 -6.20 2.68
N THR A 344 -7.96 -5.79 3.22
CA THR A 344 -7.76 -5.72 4.67
C THR A 344 -8.50 -4.53 5.28
N ILE A 345 -8.44 -3.38 4.60
CA ILE A 345 -8.96 -2.11 5.09
C ILE A 345 -9.18 -1.15 3.91
N TYR A 346 -10.00 -0.12 4.10
CA TYR A 346 -10.25 0.90 3.09
C TYR A 346 -9.78 2.28 3.55
N ALA A 347 -9.39 3.14 2.61
CA ALA A 347 -9.11 4.55 2.86
C ALA A 347 -9.49 5.40 1.64
N PRO A 348 -9.72 6.72 1.80
CA PRO A 348 -10.05 7.62 0.68
C PRO A 348 -9.09 7.47 -0.50
N SER A 349 -9.59 7.16 -1.70
CA SER A 349 -8.75 7.01 -2.91
C SER A 349 -8.76 8.22 -3.82
N ARG A 350 -9.72 9.13 -3.64
CA ARG A 350 -9.70 10.46 -4.23
C ARG A 350 -9.16 11.42 -3.19
N LEU A 351 -8.21 12.30 -3.53
CA LEU A 351 -7.58 13.25 -2.60
C LEU A 351 -7.21 14.57 -3.30
N PRO A 352 -7.12 15.72 -2.60
CA PRO A 352 -6.39 16.87 -3.10
C PRO A 352 -4.88 16.60 -3.00
N GLY A 353 -4.15 16.77 -4.09
CA GLY A 353 -2.70 16.69 -4.16
C GLY A 353 -2.11 17.90 -4.88
N TYR A 354 -0.79 17.88 -5.06
CA TYR A 354 -0.08 18.95 -5.76
C TYR A 354 -0.11 18.74 -7.27
N ASP A 355 -0.34 19.78 -8.05
CA ASP A 355 0.08 19.79 -9.44
C ASP A 355 1.59 19.99 -9.48
N LEU A 356 2.33 18.97 -9.89
CA LEU A 356 3.79 19.01 -9.93
C LEU A 356 4.32 19.73 -11.17
N SER A 357 3.47 20.14 -12.11
CA SER A 357 3.89 20.93 -13.28
C SER A 357 4.14 22.39 -12.94
N ASP A 358 3.40 22.94 -11.96
CA ASP A 358 3.55 24.32 -11.49
C ASP A 358 3.83 24.45 -9.99
N GLY A 359 3.79 23.32 -9.26
CA GLY A 359 4.05 23.18 -7.82
C GLY A 359 3.06 23.94 -6.93
N LYS A 360 1.95 24.43 -7.48
CA LYS A 360 1.14 25.49 -6.84
C LYS A 360 -0.36 25.27 -6.93
N THR A 361 -0.84 24.53 -7.91
CA THR A 361 -2.28 24.27 -8.06
C THR A 361 -2.67 22.94 -7.42
N ASP A 362 -3.88 22.89 -6.85
CA ASP A 362 -4.44 21.65 -6.31
C ASP A 362 -4.91 20.76 -7.47
N LYS A 363 -4.46 19.51 -7.50
CA LYS A 363 -4.92 18.47 -8.43
C LYS A 363 -5.69 17.40 -7.69
N SER A 364 -6.79 16.91 -8.26
CA SER A 364 -7.47 15.74 -7.71
C SER A 364 -6.65 14.50 -8.06
N LEU A 365 -6.12 13.84 -7.05
CA LEU A 365 -5.50 12.52 -7.17
C LEU A 365 -6.58 11.44 -7.09
N TYR A 366 -6.35 10.32 -7.77
CA TYR A 366 -7.29 9.22 -7.83
C TYR A 366 -6.63 7.84 -7.87
N GLY A 367 -7.05 6.93 -6.99
CA GLY A 367 -6.67 5.52 -7.00
C GLY A 367 -6.29 4.98 -5.62
N THR A 368 -6.34 3.66 -5.48
CA THR A 368 -5.90 2.93 -4.27
C THR A 368 -4.42 3.16 -3.95
N SER A 369 -3.64 3.58 -4.95
CA SER A 369 -2.28 4.10 -4.77
C SER A 369 -2.17 5.26 -3.80
N PHE A 370 -3.25 6.02 -3.61
CA PHE A 370 -3.33 7.11 -2.64
C PHE A 370 -4.02 6.71 -1.33
N SER A 371 -4.77 5.61 -1.32
CA SER A 371 -5.31 4.97 -0.11
C SER A 371 -4.21 4.26 0.69
N ALA A 372 -3.35 3.49 0.02
CA ALA A 372 -2.26 2.75 0.65
C ALA A 372 -1.30 3.61 1.50
N PRO A 373 -0.78 4.76 1.04
CA PRO A 373 0.12 5.59 1.84
C PRO A 373 -0.55 6.18 3.08
N GLN A 374 -1.86 6.43 3.06
CA GLN A 374 -2.58 6.86 4.27
C GLN A 374 -2.52 5.78 5.35
N VAL A 375 -2.71 4.51 4.96
CA VAL A 375 -2.65 3.38 5.88
C VAL A 375 -1.20 3.07 6.29
N ALA A 376 -0.22 3.28 5.41
CA ALA A 376 1.19 3.21 5.78
C ALA A 376 1.58 4.27 6.82
N GLY A 377 1.13 5.51 6.63
CA GLY A 377 1.27 6.58 7.61
C GLY A 377 0.51 6.28 8.91
N LEU A 378 -0.70 5.71 8.84
CA LEU A 378 -1.45 5.28 10.02
C LEU A 378 -0.71 4.17 10.79
N ALA A 379 -0.15 3.19 10.10
CA ALA A 379 0.68 2.15 10.72
C ALA A 379 1.89 2.76 11.43
N ALA A 380 2.56 3.73 10.81
CA ALA A 380 3.66 4.44 11.43
C ALA A 380 3.22 5.27 12.65
N TYR A 381 2.08 5.97 12.56
CA TYR A 381 1.48 6.66 13.68
C TYR A 381 1.22 5.72 14.87
N LEU A 382 0.58 4.58 14.64
CA LEU A 382 0.27 3.59 15.68
C LEU A 382 1.54 3.00 16.32
N LEU A 383 2.57 2.71 15.51
CA LEU A 383 3.86 2.21 16.01
C LEU A 383 4.59 3.22 16.91
N ALA A 384 4.34 4.52 16.74
CA ALA A 384 4.93 5.58 17.55
C ALA A 384 4.21 5.80 18.89
N LEU A 385 2.94 5.38 19.02
CA LEU A 385 2.14 5.63 20.22
C LEU A 385 2.73 4.95 21.47
N PRO A 386 3.05 5.70 22.54
CA PRO A 386 3.51 5.13 23.81
C PRO A 386 2.50 4.13 24.40
N SER A 387 1.20 4.39 24.23
CA SER A 387 0.13 3.50 24.73
C SER A 387 0.09 2.14 24.02
N GLU A 388 0.69 2.02 22.84
CA GLU A 388 0.74 0.77 22.05
C GLU A 388 2.13 0.12 22.06
N SER A 389 3.09 0.69 22.82
CA SER A 389 4.48 0.23 22.84
C SER A 389 4.64 -1.23 23.25
N ASP A 390 3.89 -1.69 24.26
CA ASP A 390 3.87 -3.10 24.68
C ASP A 390 3.28 -4.01 23.59
N ARG A 391 2.22 -3.56 22.89
CA ARG A 391 1.57 -4.32 21.81
C ARG A 391 2.53 -4.51 20.64
N PHE A 392 3.31 -3.49 20.30
CA PHE A 392 4.20 -3.52 19.13
C PHE A 392 5.67 -3.77 19.48
N ARG A 393 5.95 -4.28 20.67
CA ARG A 393 7.31 -4.67 21.04
C ARG A 393 7.80 -5.77 20.10
N TYR A 394 8.97 -5.58 19.50
CA TYR A 394 9.61 -6.60 18.67
C TYR A 394 10.19 -7.73 19.54
N ASP A 395 9.90 -8.99 19.19
CA ASP A 395 10.58 -10.17 19.72
C ASP A 395 10.93 -11.10 18.55
N PRO A 396 12.22 -11.44 18.32
CA PRO A 396 12.61 -12.34 17.23
C PRO A 396 12.10 -13.77 17.40
N ARG A 397 11.49 -14.10 18.54
CA ARG A 397 10.88 -15.41 18.83
C ARG A 397 9.37 -15.42 18.64
N ASP A 398 8.78 -14.30 18.24
CA ASP A 398 7.35 -14.25 17.92
C ASP A 398 7.04 -15.26 16.80
N PRO A 399 5.97 -16.05 16.93
CA PRO A 399 5.52 -16.91 15.85
C PRO A 399 5.06 -16.07 14.65
N ALA A 400 5.01 -16.69 13.47
CA ALA A 400 4.72 -16.01 12.21
C ALA A 400 3.36 -15.27 12.19
N ASP A 401 2.39 -15.77 12.95
CA ASP A 401 1.03 -15.23 13.10
C ASP A 401 0.92 -14.12 14.16
N ASN A 402 2.00 -13.83 14.89
CA ASN A 402 2.03 -12.82 15.94
C ASN A 402 3.24 -11.88 15.82
N THR A 403 3.77 -11.67 14.62
CA THR A 403 4.84 -10.69 14.41
C THR A 403 4.34 -9.25 14.62
N VAL A 404 5.25 -8.27 14.65
CA VAL A 404 4.86 -6.85 14.70
C VAL A 404 3.92 -6.48 13.55
N GLY A 405 4.22 -6.92 12.33
CA GLY A 405 3.36 -6.66 11.17
C GLY A 405 1.96 -7.22 11.33
N MET A 406 1.82 -8.46 11.83
CA MET A 406 0.51 -9.05 12.14
C MET A 406 -0.23 -8.26 13.21
N ARG A 407 0.44 -7.87 14.31
CA ARG A 407 -0.18 -7.07 15.37
C ARG A 407 -0.62 -5.69 14.89
N VAL A 408 0.14 -5.06 14.00
CA VAL A 408 -0.24 -3.77 13.37
C VAL A 408 -1.45 -3.98 12.45
N LYS A 409 -1.43 -5.00 11.58
CA LYS A 409 -2.57 -5.38 10.72
C LYS A 409 -3.84 -5.60 11.55
N SER A 410 -3.77 -6.41 12.60
CA SER A 410 -4.91 -6.63 13.49
C SER A 410 -5.36 -5.34 14.17
N ARG A 411 -4.44 -4.45 14.57
CA ARG A 411 -4.80 -3.20 15.24
C ARG A 411 -5.47 -2.20 14.29
N VAL A 412 -5.02 -2.08 13.04
CA VAL A 412 -5.70 -1.19 12.08
C VAL A 412 -7.12 -1.69 11.78
N VAL A 413 -7.31 -3.01 11.68
CA VAL A 413 -8.65 -3.61 11.51
C VAL A 413 -9.51 -3.44 12.76
N GLU A 414 -8.94 -3.63 13.96
CA GLU A 414 -9.65 -3.45 15.24
C GLU A 414 -10.19 -2.02 15.42
N LEU A 415 -9.47 -1.02 14.90
CA LEU A 415 -9.88 0.38 14.97
C LEU A 415 -10.81 0.80 13.82
N ALA A 416 -10.68 0.18 12.65
CA ALA A 416 -11.47 0.52 11.48
C ALA A 416 -12.96 0.23 11.68
N TYR A 417 -13.80 1.00 11.00
CA TYR A 417 -15.25 0.80 11.06
C TYR A 417 -15.95 1.35 9.82
N GLN A 418 -17.16 0.88 9.57
CA GLN A 418 -17.99 1.35 8.46
C GLN A 418 -18.57 2.73 8.76
N ARG A 419 -18.30 3.68 7.86
CA ARG A 419 -18.67 5.09 8.04
C ARG A 419 -20.15 5.36 7.81
N LEU A 420 -20.78 4.55 6.97
CA LEU A 420 -22.15 4.72 6.51
C LEU A 420 -22.99 3.46 6.80
N SER A 421 -24.31 3.58 6.78
CA SER A 421 -25.19 2.41 6.84
C SER A 421 -25.06 1.55 5.57
N ASP A 422 -25.53 0.30 5.63
CA ASP A 422 -25.49 -0.59 4.47
C ASP A 422 -26.18 -0.03 3.23
N ASP A 423 -27.29 0.69 3.40
CA ASP A 423 -28.03 1.32 2.29
C ASP A 423 -27.26 2.47 1.60
N HIS A 424 -26.17 2.97 2.20
CA HIS A 424 -25.46 4.15 1.73
C HIS A 424 -23.96 3.91 1.51
N LYS A 425 -23.44 2.70 1.77
CA LYS A 425 -22.01 2.40 1.77
C LYS A 425 -21.39 2.27 0.37
N LEU A 426 -22.19 2.33 -0.69
CA LEU A 426 -21.75 2.21 -2.08
C LEU A 426 -21.92 3.53 -2.81
N ALA A 427 -20.95 3.91 -3.64
CA ALA A 427 -21.04 5.11 -4.46
C ALA A 427 -21.95 4.93 -5.70
N ALA A 428 -22.25 3.68 -6.04
CA ALA A 428 -23.13 3.28 -7.15
C ALA A 428 -24.17 2.24 -6.64
N PRO A 429 -25.31 2.08 -7.31
CA PRO A 429 -26.23 0.97 -7.09
C PRO A 429 -25.52 -0.40 -7.01
N PRO A 430 -25.94 -1.33 -6.14
CA PRO A 430 -25.34 -2.66 -6.05
C PRO A 430 -25.32 -3.44 -7.37
N ASP A 431 -26.35 -3.29 -8.19
CA ASP A 431 -26.50 -3.98 -9.47
C ASP A 431 -25.49 -3.50 -10.54
N ASP A 432 -24.81 -2.37 -10.30
CA ASP A 432 -23.76 -1.89 -11.18
C ASP A 432 -22.44 -2.64 -10.93
N TYR A 433 -22.30 -3.36 -9.81
CA TYR A 433 -21.08 -4.09 -9.45
C TYR A 433 -21.07 -5.49 -10.04
N ASP A 434 -20.12 -5.73 -10.95
CA ASP A 434 -19.86 -7.05 -11.56
C ASP A 434 -19.05 -8.00 -10.64
N TYR A 435 -19.01 -7.72 -9.34
CA TYR A 435 -18.30 -8.51 -8.34
C TYR A 435 -19.02 -8.48 -6.98
N ASP A 436 -18.70 -9.45 -6.12
CA ASP A 436 -19.27 -9.53 -4.78
C ASP A 436 -18.86 -8.33 -3.93
N ILE A 437 -19.85 -7.52 -3.56
CA ILE A 437 -19.66 -6.36 -2.70
C ILE A 437 -19.31 -6.83 -1.29
N PRO A 438 -18.26 -6.27 -0.65
CA PRO A 438 -17.90 -6.63 0.71
C PRO A 438 -19.05 -6.36 1.68
N ALA A 439 -19.29 -7.32 2.59
CA ALA A 439 -20.33 -7.20 3.60
C ALA A 439 -20.13 -5.97 4.49
N VAL A 440 -18.88 -5.57 4.76
CA VAL A 440 -18.53 -4.39 5.54
C VAL A 440 -17.38 -3.62 4.87
N ILE A 441 -17.50 -2.30 4.77
CA ILE A 441 -16.43 -1.42 4.26
C ILE A 441 -15.78 -0.73 5.46
N ASN A 442 -14.81 -1.41 6.07
CA ASN A 442 -14.09 -0.87 7.23
C ASN A 442 -13.06 0.17 6.80
N VAL A 443 -13.39 1.43 7.04
CA VAL A 443 -12.53 2.57 6.70
C VAL A 443 -11.54 2.83 7.82
N ALA A 444 -10.29 3.06 7.44
CA ALA A 444 -9.19 3.32 8.34
C ALA A 444 -9.49 4.45 9.34
N TYR A 445 -9.01 4.27 10.56
CA TYR A 445 -9.25 5.18 11.68
C TYR A 445 -8.08 5.17 12.67
N ASN A 446 -7.73 6.35 13.18
CA ASN A 446 -6.55 6.54 14.02
C ASN A 446 -6.79 6.37 15.54
N GLY A 447 -8.03 6.11 15.95
CA GLY A 447 -8.35 5.89 17.36
C GLY A 447 -8.38 7.15 18.24
N ALA A 448 -8.42 8.36 17.66
CA ALA A 448 -8.40 9.61 18.41
C ALA A 448 -9.55 9.74 19.44
N HIS A 449 -10.71 9.19 19.13
CA HIS A 449 -11.90 9.16 19.99
C HIS A 449 -12.16 7.78 20.61
N GLY A 450 -11.13 6.94 20.73
CA GLY A 450 -11.27 5.56 21.24
C GLY A 450 -11.89 4.61 20.22
N ALA A 451 -12.10 3.34 20.61
CA ALA A 451 -12.74 2.35 19.75
C ALA A 451 -14.18 2.77 19.41
N GLN A 452 -14.55 2.64 18.14
CA GLN A 452 -15.91 2.93 17.68
C GLN A 452 -16.72 1.63 17.72
N ILE A 453 -17.80 1.60 18.48
CA ILE A 453 -18.71 0.46 18.56
C ILE A 453 -19.92 0.82 17.68
N PRO A 454 -20.18 0.07 16.59
CA PRO A 454 -21.35 0.29 15.74
C PRO A 454 -22.69 0.20 16.48
#